data_AF-A0A7Y6IJL3-F1
#
_entry.id   AF-A0A7Y6IJL3-F1
#
_cell.length_a   1.000
_cell.length_b   1.000
_cell.length_c   1.000
_cell.angle_alpha   90.00
_cell.angle_beta   90.00
_cell.angle_gamma   90.00
#
_symmetry.space_group_name_H-M   'P 1'
#
loop_
_entity.id
_entity.type
_entity.pdbx_description
1 polymer ?
#
loop_
_entity_poly.entity_id
_entity_poly.type
_entity_poly.pdbx_seq_one_letter_code
_entity_poly.pdbx_strand_id
1 'polypeptide(L)'
;MTAAKRLVTFVDVDGQAADTVSVSARHEVELADGTRVLLLHDRGWGSSQGWAATSVADVQDTTRTVVGPDEPFGGRSQEDMEADHWALLQRIAQRQGVVVDAATLRRLPHDVVLSPQVLARIEGYPDPASG
;
A
#
# COMPACT_ATOMS: atom_id res chain seq x y z
N MET A 1 10.55 -18.71 -15.28
CA MET A 1 10.62 -17.40 -14.59
C MET A 1 9.35 -16.65 -14.92
N THR A 2 8.54 -16.33 -13.92
CA THR A 2 7.31 -15.58 -14.13
C THR A 2 7.62 -14.09 -14.04
N ALA A 3 7.26 -13.33 -15.08
CA ALA A 3 7.49 -11.88 -15.10
C ALA A 3 6.60 -11.16 -14.08
N ALA A 4 7.10 -10.09 -13.49
CA ALA A 4 6.29 -9.18 -12.69
C ALA A 4 5.28 -8.45 -13.60
N LYS A 5 4.03 -8.37 -13.17
CA LYS A 5 2.91 -7.84 -13.96
C LYS A 5 2.41 -6.50 -13.43
N ARG A 6 2.23 -6.36 -12.11
CA ARG A 6 1.79 -5.14 -11.44
C ARG A 6 2.17 -5.13 -9.97
N LEU A 7 2.22 -3.96 -9.38
CA LEU A 7 2.26 -3.78 -7.93
C LEU A 7 0.83 -3.74 -7.39
N VAL A 8 0.60 -4.35 -6.24
CA VAL A 8 -0.71 -4.34 -5.57
C VAL A 8 -0.50 -3.99 -4.11
N THR A 9 -1.19 -2.96 -3.63
CA THR A 9 -1.26 -2.68 -2.19
C THR A 9 -2.64 -3.04 -1.66
N PHE A 10 -2.69 -3.96 -0.71
CA PHE A 10 -3.88 -4.26 0.06
C PHE A 10 -3.95 -3.36 1.28
N VAL A 11 -5.07 -2.67 1.45
CA VAL A 11 -5.34 -1.80 2.59
C VAL A 11 -6.42 -2.44 3.45
N ASP A 12 -6.14 -2.58 4.73
CA ASP A 12 -7.10 -3.06 5.72
C ASP A 12 -7.12 -2.16 6.95
N VAL A 13 -8.17 -2.26 7.75
CA VAL A 13 -8.27 -1.44 8.97
C VAL A 13 -7.27 -1.91 10.01
N ASP A 14 -6.53 -0.95 10.56
CA ASP A 14 -5.56 -1.17 11.63
C ASP A 14 -6.12 -0.63 12.95
N GLY A 15 -6.76 -1.50 13.72
CA GLY A 15 -7.34 -1.18 15.03
C GLY A 15 -8.86 -1.15 15.07
N GLN A 16 -9.38 -0.80 16.25
CA GLN A 16 -10.82 -0.86 16.57
C GLN A 16 -11.48 0.53 16.62
N ALA A 17 -10.70 1.62 16.59
CA ALA A 17 -11.24 2.97 16.63
C ALA A 17 -12.10 3.23 15.39
N ALA A 18 -13.39 3.47 15.61
CA ALA A 18 -14.36 3.68 14.54
C ALA A 18 -14.52 5.17 14.16
N ASP A 19 -13.92 6.06 14.94
CA ASP A 19 -14.07 7.52 14.81
C ASP A 19 -12.96 8.18 13.98
N THR A 20 -11.84 7.49 13.77
CA THR A 20 -10.65 7.98 13.06
C THR A 20 -10.16 6.96 12.04
N VAL A 21 -9.61 7.43 10.92
CA VAL A 21 -9.02 6.56 9.91
C VAL A 21 -7.73 5.96 10.45
N SER A 22 -7.62 4.64 10.41
CA SER A 22 -6.41 3.90 10.74
C SER A 22 -6.33 2.65 9.89
N VAL A 23 -5.26 2.52 9.09
CA VAL A 23 -5.10 1.45 8.12
C VAL A 23 -3.69 0.88 8.10
N SER A 24 -3.62 -0.42 7.82
CA SER A 24 -2.39 -1.12 7.48
C SER A 24 -2.35 -1.35 5.97
N ALA A 25 -1.14 -1.36 5.41
CA ALA A 25 -0.90 -1.51 3.98
C ALA A 25 0.11 -2.63 3.73
N ARG A 26 -0.35 -3.65 3.01
CA ARG A 26 0.48 -4.76 2.55
C ARG A 26 0.79 -4.58 1.07
N HIS A 27 2.06 -4.35 0.75
CA HIS A 27 2.51 -4.10 -0.62
C HIS A 27 3.11 -5.37 -1.23
N GLU A 28 2.64 -5.74 -2.41
CA GLU A 28 2.97 -6.98 -3.10
C GLU A 28 3.29 -6.73 -4.58
N VAL A 29 4.04 -7.63 -5.19
CA VAL A 29 4.13 -7.74 -6.64
C VAL A 29 3.30 -8.94 -7.11
N GLU A 30 2.38 -8.72 -8.05
CA GLU A 30 1.67 -9.78 -8.74
C GLU A 30 2.49 -10.21 -9.96
N LEU A 31 2.71 -11.52 -10.09
CA LEU A 31 3.40 -12.13 -11.21
C LEU A 31 2.40 -12.50 -12.31
N ALA A 32 2.89 -12.77 -13.52
CA ALA A 32 2.07 -13.13 -14.67
C ALA A 32 1.22 -14.40 -14.48
N ASP A 33 1.60 -15.30 -13.56
CA ASP A 33 0.83 -16.50 -13.20
C ASP A 33 -0.22 -16.24 -12.10
N GLY A 34 -0.36 -14.99 -11.65
CA GLY A 34 -1.31 -14.57 -10.61
C GLY A 34 -0.77 -14.73 -9.19
N THR A 35 0.41 -15.33 -9.01
CA THR A 35 1.07 -15.42 -7.70
C THR A 35 1.40 -14.01 -7.20
N ARG A 36 1.24 -13.79 -5.89
CA ARG A 36 1.65 -12.55 -5.24
C ARG A 36 2.79 -12.78 -4.28
N VAL A 37 3.76 -11.88 -4.33
CA VAL A 37 4.96 -11.93 -3.51
C VAL A 37 5.02 -10.68 -2.65
N LEU A 38 5.20 -10.87 -1.34
CA LEU A 38 5.20 -9.79 -0.36
C LEU A 38 6.45 -8.93 -0.50
N LEU A 39 6.27 -7.62 -0.63
CA LEU A 39 7.37 -6.66 -0.67
C LEU A 39 7.48 -5.88 0.64
N LEU A 40 6.37 -5.32 1.14
CA LEU A 40 6.32 -4.59 2.41
C LEU A 40 5.06 -4.98 3.19
N HIS A 41 5.15 -5.04 4.52
CA HIS A 41 4.01 -5.32 5.41
C HIS A 41 4.01 -4.45 6.68
N ASP A 42 4.94 -3.51 6.76
CA ASP A 42 5.18 -2.60 7.88
C ASP A 42 4.67 -1.19 7.58
N ARG A 43 3.91 -1.03 6.48
CA ARG A 43 3.34 0.24 6.05
C ARG A 43 1.91 0.36 6.55
N GLY A 44 1.49 1.61 6.77
CA GLY A 44 0.19 1.96 7.29
C GLY A 44 0.15 3.46 7.59
N TRP A 45 -1.03 3.98 7.86
CA TRP A 45 -1.21 5.37 8.26
C TRP A 45 -2.52 5.54 9.01
N GLY A 46 -2.59 6.63 9.78
CA GLY A 46 -3.82 7.05 10.43
C GLY A 46 -4.01 8.56 10.27
N SER A 47 -5.24 9.00 10.48
CA SER A 47 -5.64 10.40 10.46
C SER A 47 -6.63 10.67 11.57
N SER A 48 -6.59 11.87 12.14
CA SER A 48 -7.62 12.35 13.07
C SER A 48 -8.97 12.63 12.39
N GLN A 49 -9.01 12.60 11.05
CA GLN A 49 -10.25 12.65 10.28
C GLN A 49 -11.03 11.33 10.43
N GLY A 50 -12.35 11.43 10.57
CA GLY A 50 -13.22 10.25 10.61
C GLY A 50 -13.53 9.66 9.25
N TRP A 51 -13.93 8.39 9.25
CA TRP A 51 -14.24 7.63 8.02
C TRP A 51 -15.33 8.27 7.16
N ALA A 52 -16.34 8.89 7.76
CA ALA A 52 -17.42 9.55 7.02
C ALA A 52 -16.96 10.77 6.19
N ALA A 53 -15.78 11.32 6.49
CA ALA A 53 -15.21 12.45 5.76
C ALA A 53 -14.12 12.01 4.76
N THR A 54 -13.75 10.72 4.73
CA THR A 54 -12.77 10.17 3.77
C THR A 54 -13.47 9.56 2.57
N SER A 55 -12.75 9.38 1.47
CA SER A 55 -13.26 8.68 0.29
C SER A 55 -12.35 7.54 -0.11
N VAL A 56 -12.86 6.64 -0.96
CA VAL A 56 -12.05 5.57 -1.57
C VAL A 56 -10.84 6.15 -2.29
N ALA A 57 -11.02 7.25 -3.04
CA ALA A 57 -9.94 7.90 -3.77
C ALA A 57 -8.87 8.46 -2.81
N ASP A 58 -9.28 9.14 -1.73
CA ASP A 58 -8.33 9.69 -0.74
C ASP A 58 -7.50 8.60 -0.07
N VAL A 59 -8.14 7.47 0.28
CA VAL A 59 -7.44 6.33 0.88
C VAL A 59 -6.46 5.73 -0.11
N GLN A 60 -6.85 5.59 -1.39
CA GLN A 60 -5.97 5.06 -2.42
C GLN A 60 -4.77 5.97 -2.67
N ASP A 61 -4.98 7.28 -2.81
CA ASP A 61 -3.92 8.25 -3.07
C ASP A 61 -2.94 8.35 -1.90
N THR A 62 -3.45 8.45 -0.67
CA THR A 62 -2.61 8.45 0.53
C THR A 62 -1.82 7.15 0.66
N THR A 63 -2.45 6.01 0.37
CA THR A 63 -1.78 4.70 0.38
C THR A 63 -0.60 4.65 -0.58
N ARG A 64 -0.74 5.19 -1.80
CA ARG A 64 0.35 5.23 -2.79
C ARG A 64 1.56 6.01 -2.28
N THR A 65 1.31 7.12 -1.58
CA THR A 65 2.37 7.92 -0.97
C THR A 65 3.08 7.14 0.14
N VAL A 66 2.35 6.51 1.07
CA VAL A 66 2.99 5.87 2.25
C VAL A 66 3.72 4.56 1.95
N VAL A 67 3.32 3.83 0.91
CA VAL A 67 4.06 2.65 0.43
C VAL A 67 5.19 3.02 -0.53
N GLY A 68 5.27 4.29 -0.94
CA GLY A 68 6.30 4.81 -1.81
C GLY A 68 7.62 5.11 -1.09
N PRO A 69 8.53 5.82 -1.76
CA PRO A 69 9.77 6.31 -1.16
C PRO A 69 9.48 7.20 0.05
N ASP A 70 10.32 7.07 1.08
CA ASP A 70 10.23 7.94 2.26
C ASP A 70 10.65 9.38 1.92
N GLU A 71 10.20 10.34 2.74
CA GLU A 71 10.59 11.75 2.57
C GLU A 71 12.10 11.96 2.74
N PRO A 72 12.70 12.95 2.07
CA PRO A 72 14.12 13.22 2.19
C PRO A 72 14.49 13.66 3.61
N PHE A 73 15.59 13.12 4.13
CA PHE A 73 16.13 13.48 5.44
C PHE A 73 17.65 13.54 5.41
N GLY A 74 18.26 14.19 6.42
CA GLY A 74 19.71 14.17 6.60
C GLY A 74 20.52 14.71 5.41
N GLY A 75 19.96 15.66 4.65
CA GLY A 75 20.61 16.24 3.46
C GLY A 75 20.51 15.39 2.19
N ARG A 76 19.77 14.28 2.22
CA ARG A 76 19.48 13.45 1.03
C ARG A 76 18.46 14.13 0.14
N SER A 77 18.50 13.81 -1.14
CA SER A 77 17.52 14.27 -2.13
C SER A 77 16.34 13.29 -2.24
N GLN A 78 15.26 13.72 -2.90
CA GLN A 78 14.14 12.83 -3.26
C GLN A 78 14.59 11.67 -4.17
N GLU A 79 15.52 11.93 -5.08
CA GLU A 79 16.05 10.92 -5.99
C GLU A 79 16.80 9.82 -5.24
N ASP A 80 17.56 10.18 -4.19
CA ASP A 80 18.25 9.21 -3.34
C ASP A 80 17.25 8.30 -2.61
N MET A 81 16.15 8.87 -2.10
CA MET A 81 15.10 8.12 -1.42
C MET A 81 14.37 7.19 -2.39
N GLU A 82 14.07 7.67 -3.61
CA GLU A 82 13.50 6.86 -4.69
C GLU A 82 14.41 5.67 -5.05
N ALA A 83 15.69 5.93 -5.26
CA ALA A 83 16.65 4.90 -5.64
C ALA A 83 16.75 3.79 -4.57
N ASP A 84 16.87 4.18 -3.29
CA ASP A 84 16.93 3.24 -2.17
C ASP A 84 15.65 2.43 -2.02
N HIS A 85 14.49 3.08 -2.17
CA HIS A 85 13.19 2.44 -2.11
C HIS A 85 13.08 1.32 -3.15
N TRP A 86 13.31 1.63 -4.43
CA TRP A 86 13.21 0.62 -5.50
C TRP A 86 14.28 -0.47 -5.39
N ALA A 87 15.49 -0.12 -4.95
CA ALA A 87 16.55 -1.10 -4.70
C ALA A 87 16.22 -2.04 -3.53
N LEU A 88 15.51 -1.56 -2.50
CA LEU A 88 14.99 -2.39 -1.42
C LEU A 88 13.94 -3.37 -1.95
N LEU A 89 12.92 -2.89 -2.68
CA LEU A 89 11.86 -3.76 -3.22
C LEU A 89 12.43 -4.82 -4.15
N GLN A 90 13.38 -4.46 -5.02
CA GLN A 90 14.10 -5.41 -5.87
C GLN A 90 14.76 -6.51 -5.04
N ARG A 91 15.51 -6.15 -3.99
CA ARG A 91 16.21 -7.12 -3.13
C ARG A 91 15.22 -8.07 -2.44
N ILE A 92 14.08 -7.56 -1.98
CA ILE A 92 13.05 -8.38 -1.33
C ILE A 92 12.40 -9.35 -2.33
N ALA A 93 12.09 -8.89 -3.54
CA ALA A 93 11.54 -9.72 -4.61
C ALA A 93 12.52 -10.84 -5.02
N GLN A 94 13.80 -10.50 -5.21
CA GLN A 94 14.84 -11.44 -5.62
C GLN A 94 15.12 -12.51 -4.56
N ARG A 95 15.09 -12.16 -3.27
CA ARG A 95 15.19 -13.13 -2.16
C ARG A 95 14.07 -14.17 -2.17
N GLN A 96 12.94 -13.84 -2.78
CA GLN A 96 11.78 -14.72 -2.94
C GLN A 96 11.73 -15.40 -4.31
N GLY A 97 12.81 -15.32 -5.10
CA GLY A 97 12.93 -15.99 -6.40
C GLY A 97 12.32 -15.23 -7.58
N VAL A 98 11.89 -13.97 -7.39
CA VAL A 98 11.37 -13.12 -8.46
C VAL A 98 12.52 -12.42 -9.17
N VAL A 99 12.68 -12.68 -10.48
CA VAL A 99 13.69 -12.03 -11.31
C VAL A 99 13.10 -10.75 -11.90
N VAL A 100 13.36 -9.63 -11.23
CA VAL A 100 12.95 -8.28 -11.65
C VAL A 100 14.01 -7.27 -11.23
N ASP A 101 14.14 -6.18 -11.98
CA ASP A 101 15.00 -5.04 -11.64
C ASP A 101 14.17 -3.84 -11.12
N ALA A 102 14.83 -2.94 -10.39
CA ALA A 102 14.23 -1.76 -9.79
C ALA A 102 13.55 -0.83 -10.80
N ALA A 103 14.12 -0.66 -11.99
CA ALA A 103 13.56 0.21 -13.02
C ALA A 103 12.28 -0.38 -13.62
N THR A 104 12.22 -1.70 -13.75
CA THR A 104 11.03 -2.44 -14.16
C THR A 104 9.95 -2.33 -13.10
N LEU A 105 10.26 -2.59 -11.82
CA LEU A 105 9.31 -2.41 -10.71
C LEU A 105 8.69 -1.00 -10.70
N ARG A 106 9.52 0.04 -10.87
CA ARG A 106 9.07 1.45 -10.91
C ARG A 106 8.05 1.75 -12.01
N ARG A 107 8.10 1.03 -13.13
CA ARG A 107 7.21 1.24 -14.29
C ARG A 107 5.96 0.38 -14.26
N LEU A 108 5.84 -0.55 -13.31
CA LEU A 108 4.67 -1.40 -13.22
C LEU A 108 3.43 -0.57 -12.87
N PRO A 109 2.25 -0.92 -13.41
CA PRO A 109 1.00 -0.42 -12.88
C PRO A 109 0.91 -0.71 -11.39
N HIS A 110 0.33 0.21 -10.62
CA HIS A 110 0.12 0.04 -9.19
C HIS A 110 -1.37 0.10 -8.89
N ASP A 111 -1.93 -0.97 -8.37
CA ASP A 111 -3.32 -1.05 -7.93
C ASP A 111 -3.38 -0.97 -6.41
N VAL A 112 -4.35 -0.21 -5.89
CA VAL A 112 -4.65 -0.18 -4.46
C VAL A 112 -6.02 -0.81 -4.24
N VAL A 113 -6.05 -1.89 -3.46
CA VAL A 113 -7.26 -2.67 -3.19
C VAL A 113 -7.63 -2.48 -1.72
N LEU A 114 -8.83 -1.95 -1.48
CA LEU A 114 -9.37 -1.75 -0.14
C LEU A 114 -10.11 -3.00 0.32
N SER A 115 -9.94 -3.38 1.59
CA SER A 115 -10.71 -4.47 2.18
C SER A 115 -12.20 -4.10 2.28
N PRO A 116 -13.11 -5.08 2.34
CA PRO A 116 -14.53 -4.82 2.59
C PRO A 116 -14.77 -4.03 3.88
N GLN A 117 -13.91 -4.16 4.89
CA GLN A 117 -14.03 -3.42 6.15
C GLN A 117 -13.69 -1.94 5.99
N VAL A 118 -12.69 -1.61 5.17
CA VAL A 118 -12.37 -0.23 4.81
C VAL A 118 -13.55 0.39 4.04
N LEU A 119 -14.08 -0.32 3.04
CA LEU A 119 -15.23 0.15 2.26
C LEU A 119 -16.46 0.38 3.14
N ALA A 120 -16.79 -0.57 4.01
CA ALA A 120 -17.93 -0.45 4.92
C ALA A 120 -17.82 0.76 5.87
N ARG A 121 -16.61 1.12 6.30
CA ARG A 121 -16.38 2.31 7.14
C ARG A 121 -16.55 3.61 6.34
N ILE A 122 -16.07 3.65 5.09
CA ILE A 122 -16.23 4.81 4.19
C ILE A 122 -17.71 5.03 3.83
N GLU A 123 -18.42 3.95 3.50
CA GLU A 123 -19.84 4.00 3.14
C GLU A 123 -20.77 4.27 4.33
N GLY A 124 -20.22 4.25 5.56
CA GLY A 124 -20.96 4.52 6.77
C GLY A 124 -21.99 3.45 7.08
N TYR A 125 -21.60 2.16 7.04
CA TYR A 125 -22.51 1.07 7.38
C TYR A 125 -23.10 1.33 8.77
N PRO A 126 -24.42 1.53 8.90
CA PRO A 126 -25.03 1.76 10.20
C PRO A 126 -24.81 0.52 11.04
N ASP A 127 -24.33 0.71 12.26
CA ASP A 127 -24.27 -0.34 13.26
C ASP A 127 -25.68 -0.98 13.37
N PRO A 128 -25.86 -2.28 13.07
CA PRO A 128 -27.17 -2.92 13.18
C PRO A 128 -27.69 -2.98 14.63
N ALA A 129 -26.93 -2.52 15.62
CA ALA A 129 -27.30 -2.50 17.03
C ALA A 129 -27.99 -1.20 17.53
N SER A 130 -28.35 -0.26 16.65
CA SER A 130 -29.13 0.94 17.03
C SER A 130 -30.59 0.84 16.57
N GLY A 131 -31.38 0.04 17.28
CA GLY A 131 -32.84 -0.09 17.12
C GLY A 131 -33.53 -0.25 18.46
#